data_AF-A0A452YNR3-F1
#
_entry.id   AF-A0A452YNR3-F1
#
_cell.length_a   1.000
_cell.length_b   1.000
_cell.length_c   1.000
_cell.angle_alpha   90.00
_cell.angle_beta   90.00
_cell.angle_gamma   90.00
#
_symmetry.space_group_name_H-M   'P 1'
#
loop_
_entity.id
_entity.type
_entity.pdbx_description
1 polymer ?
#
loop_
_entity_poly.entity_id
_entity_poly.type
_entity_poly.pdbx_seq_one_letter_code
_entity_poly.pdbx_strand_id
1 'polypeptide(L)'
;VRVGVIYLVSGVGGSVMSSLFIRDNISVGASGALFGLLGAMLSELFTNWTIYTNKAAALVTLLFVIAVNLAIGILPHVDNFAHIGGFLTGFLLGFVLLMRPHYGWAQRYVLPSSVKDVGRKFLAYQWALLAVASVLVVVG
;
A
#
# COMPACT_ATOMS: atom_id res chain seq x y z
N VAL A 1 -14.41 2.25 3.83
CA VAL A 1 -14.10 1.02 4.60
C VAL A 1 -12.67 0.51 4.35
N ARG A 2 -12.25 0.21 3.11
CA ARG A 2 -10.92 -0.36 2.80
C ARG A 2 -9.73 0.44 3.35
N VAL A 3 -9.71 1.75 3.14
CA VAL A 3 -8.64 2.65 3.64
C VAL A 3 -8.57 2.65 5.18
N GLY A 4 -9.73 2.58 5.86
CA GLY A 4 -9.78 2.50 7.32
C GLY A 4 -9.18 1.19 7.85
N VAL A 5 -9.42 0.07 7.16
CA VAL A 5 -8.80 -1.23 7.52
C VAL A 5 -7.29 -1.16 7.34
N ILE A 6 -6.81 -0.63 6.21
CA ILE A 6 -5.37 -0.45 5.96
C ILE A 6 -4.76 0.41 7.06
N TYR A 7 -5.38 1.54 7.39
CA TYR A 7 -4.89 2.44 8.43
C TYR A 7 -4.77 1.74 9.80
N LEU A 8 -5.83 1.05 10.24
CA LEU A 8 -5.83 0.37 11.54
C LEU A 8 -4.80 -0.76 11.61
N VAL A 9 -4.76 -1.62 10.58
CA VAL A 9 -3.85 -2.77 10.56
C VAL A 9 -2.40 -2.31 10.40
N SER A 10 -2.13 -1.29 9.58
CA SER A 10 -0.79 -0.68 9.50
C SER A 10 -0.36 -0.02 10.80
N GLY A 11 -1.29 0.59 11.55
CA GLY A 11 -1.01 1.10 12.89
C GLY A 11 -0.53 -0.03 13.83
N VAL A 12 -1.25 -1.15 13.84
CA VAL A 12 -0.86 -2.34 14.62
C VAL A 12 0.49 -2.89 14.16
N GLY A 13 0.70 -3.06 12.85
CA GLY A 13 1.97 -3.55 12.30
C GLY A 13 3.16 -2.66 12.64
N GLY A 14 2.97 -1.34 12.61
CA GLY A 14 3.95 -0.37 13.09
C GLY A 14 4.25 -0.52 14.58
N SER A 15 3.22 -0.60 15.43
CA SER A 15 3.39 -0.80 16.88
C SER A 15 4.08 -2.13 17.22
N VAL A 16 3.77 -3.23 16.52
CA VAL A 16 4.44 -4.51 16.71
C VAL A 16 5.92 -4.40 16.36
N MET A 17 6.26 -3.85 15.19
CA MET A 17 7.66 -3.69 14.77
C MET A 17 8.43 -2.77 15.73
N SER A 18 7.83 -1.65 16.12
CA SER A 18 8.36 -0.77 17.17
C SER A 18 8.70 -1.54 18.46
N SER A 19 7.74 -2.30 19.00
CA SER A 19 7.91 -3.03 20.26
C SER A 19 8.99 -4.12 20.21
N LEU A 20 9.29 -4.66 19.03
CA LEU A 20 10.33 -5.67 18.84
C LEU A 20 11.74 -5.05 18.87
N PHE A 21 11.90 -3.84 18.36
CA PHE A 21 13.20 -3.17 18.19
C PHE A 21 13.50 -2.08 19.22
N ILE A 22 12.47 -1.48 19.83
CA ILE A 22 12.58 -0.46 20.88
C ILE A 22 12.00 -1.03 22.17
N ARG A 23 12.88 -1.30 23.15
CA ARG A 23 12.48 -1.87 24.45
C ARG A 23 12.39 -0.85 25.59
N ASP A 24 13.12 0.27 25.47
CA ASP A 24 13.29 1.23 26.57
C ASP A 24 12.58 2.58 26.35
N ASN A 25 11.77 2.71 25.29
CA ASN A 25 11.00 3.93 25.02
C ASN A 25 9.56 3.60 24.63
N ILE A 26 8.60 4.34 25.20
CA ILE A 26 7.18 4.22 24.84
C ILE A 26 6.95 4.99 23.54
N SER A 27 6.78 4.26 22.45
CA SER A 27 6.41 4.82 21.16
C SER A 27 4.92 4.64 20.91
N VAL A 28 4.20 5.76 20.86
CA VAL A 28 2.76 5.81 20.56
C VAL A 28 2.51 6.91 19.56
N GLY A 29 1.88 6.58 18.43
CA GLY A 29 1.63 7.55 17.39
C GLY A 29 0.79 7.04 16.24
N ALA A 30 -0.08 7.91 15.74
CA ALA A 30 -0.87 7.70 14.52
C ALA A 30 -0.01 7.66 13.24
N SER A 31 1.27 8.07 13.34
CA SER A 31 2.17 8.24 12.21
C SER A 31 2.54 6.92 11.52
N GLY A 32 2.67 5.81 12.26
CA GLY A 32 2.89 4.48 11.66
C GLY A 32 1.75 4.07 10.70
N ALA A 33 0.51 4.34 11.09
CA ALA A 33 -0.66 4.10 10.25
C ALA A 33 -0.69 4.99 8.99
N LEU A 34 -0.25 6.25 9.10
CA LEU A 34 -0.11 7.17 7.96
C LEU A 34 0.96 6.70 6.98
N PHE A 35 2.10 6.21 7.49
CA PHE A 35 3.12 5.56 6.66
C PHE A 35 2.58 4.31 5.97
N GLY A 36 1.70 3.56 6.62
CA GLY A 36 0.97 2.47 5.98
C GLY A 36 0.11 2.90 4.80
N LEU A 37 -0.58 4.03 4.90
CA LEU A 37 -1.32 4.58 3.76
C LEU A 37 -0.40 4.98 2.60
N LEU A 38 0.78 5.55 2.89
CA LEU A 38 1.80 5.83 1.86
C LEU A 38 2.30 4.55 1.18
N GLY A 39 2.52 3.47 1.94
CA GLY A 39 2.85 2.14 1.39
C GLY A 39 1.73 1.57 0.53
N ALA A 40 0.48 1.70 0.97
CA ALA A 40 -0.67 1.24 0.20
C ALA A 40 -0.82 2.01 -1.13
N MET A 41 -0.58 3.32 -1.13
CA MET A 41 -0.54 4.14 -2.34
C MET A 41 0.57 3.70 -3.30
N LEU A 42 1.75 3.37 -2.78
CA LEU A 42 2.86 2.89 -3.61
C LEU A 42 2.52 1.55 -4.28
N SER A 43 1.81 0.69 -3.56
CA SER A 43 1.33 -0.60 -4.08
C SER A 43 0.24 -0.44 -5.13
N GLU A 44 -0.68 0.52 -4.94
CA GLU A 44 -1.68 0.87 -5.94
C GLU A 44 -0.99 1.36 -7.23
N LEU A 45 0.02 2.22 -7.10
CA LEU A 45 0.77 2.77 -8.23
C LEU A 45 1.44 1.65 -9.03
N PHE A 46 2.05 0.67 -8.38
CA PHE A 46 2.61 -0.51 -9.07
C PHE A 46 1.55 -1.40 -9.71
N THR A 47 0.44 -1.64 -9.01
CA THR A 47 -0.64 -2.52 -9.49
C THR A 47 -1.37 -1.95 -10.70
N ASN A 48 -1.51 -0.62 -10.73
CA ASN A 48 -2.27 0.15 -11.73
C ASN A 48 -1.37 1.05 -12.59
N TRP A 49 -0.13 0.64 -12.80
CA TRP A 49 0.91 1.40 -13.51
C TRP A 49 0.47 1.97 -14.87
N THR A 50 -0.38 1.23 -15.59
CA THR A 50 -0.88 1.57 -16.93
C THR A 50 -1.91 2.71 -16.95
N ILE A 51 -2.51 3.04 -15.80
CA ILE A 51 -3.55 4.08 -15.69
C ILE A 51 -2.93 5.48 -15.55
N TYR A 52 -1.73 5.59 -15.00
CA TYR A 52 -1.11 6.88 -14.70
C TYR A 52 -0.39 7.46 -15.91
N THR A 53 -0.87 8.61 -16.39
CA THR A 53 -0.26 9.37 -17.49
C THR A 53 1.19 9.76 -17.20
N ASN A 54 1.47 10.20 -15.96
CA ASN A 54 2.82 10.59 -15.51
C ASN A 54 3.30 9.71 -14.33
N LYS A 55 3.39 8.41 -14.59
CA LYS A 55 3.84 7.37 -13.65
C LYS A 55 5.19 7.66 -12.96
N ALA A 56 6.18 8.14 -13.71
CA ALA A 56 7.52 8.39 -13.16
C ALA A 56 7.50 9.56 -12.19
N ALA A 57 6.80 10.66 -12.51
CA ALA A 57 6.64 11.78 -11.59
C ALA A 57 5.88 11.35 -10.34
N ALA A 58 4.78 10.61 -10.47
CA ALA A 58 4.01 10.11 -9.33
C ALA A 58 4.86 9.23 -8.41
N LEU A 59 5.67 8.33 -8.98
CA LEU A 59 6.58 7.48 -8.20
C LEU A 59 7.64 8.32 -7.49
N VAL A 60 8.30 9.24 -8.20
CA VAL A 60 9.35 10.10 -7.64
C VAL A 60 8.79 10.97 -6.54
N THR A 61 7.64 11.60 -6.73
CA THR A 61 6.97 12.40 -5.69
C THR A 61 6.63 11.55 -4.47
N LEU A 62 6.09 10.34 -4.67
CA LEU A 62 5.73 9.48 -3.55
C LEU A 62 6.96 9.00 -2.77
N LEU A 63 8.02 8.58 -3.47
CA LEU A 63 9.28 8.20 -2.85
C LEU A 63 9.94 9.39 -2.14
N PHE A 64 9.87 10.58 -2.71
CA PHE A 64 10.37 11.80 -2.07
C PHE A 64 9.61 12.10 -0.77
N VAL A 65 8.29 12.03 -0.78
CA VAL A 65 7.46 12.22 0.43
C VAL A 65 7.80 11.17 1.49
N ILE A 66 7.91 9.90 1.11
CA ILE A 66 8.29 8.81 2.03
C ILE A 66 9.68 9.08 2.64
N ALA A 67 10.66 9.42 1.81
CA ALA A 67 12.03 9.68 2.24
C ALA A 67 12.14 10.89 3.18
N VAL A 68 11.44 11.99 2.86
CA VAL A 68 11.41 13.19 3.73
C VAL A 68 10.77 12.88 5.07
N ASN A 69 9.64 12.14 5.09
CA ASN A 69 9.00 11.79 6.35
C ASN A 69 9.88 10.86 7.21
N LEU A 70 10.59 9.90 6.60
CA LEU A 70 11.56 9.06 7.29
C LEU A 70 12.76 9.87 7.80
N ALA A 71 13.25 10.83 7.02
CA ALA A 71 14.34 11.71 7.43
C ALA A 71 13.93 12.61 8.62
N ILE A 72 12.71 13.14 8.62
CA ILE A 72 12.13 13.85 9.78
C ILE A 72 12.02 12.90 10.98
N GLY A 73 11.76 11.61 10.75
CA GLY A 73 11.75 10.59 11.79
C GLY A 73 13.11 10.28 12.43
N ILE A 74 14.22 10.82 11.91
CA ILE A 74 15.55 10.72 12.54
C ILE A 74 15.65 11.69 13.74
N LEU A 75 14.69 12.61 13.91
CA LEU A 75 14.63 13.49 15.07
C LEU A 75 14.45 12.69 16.39
N PRO A 76 15.10 13.11 17.49
CA PRO A 76 14.95 12.45 18.77
C PRO A 76 13.47 12.47 19.20
N HIS A 77 12.99 11.34 19.74
CA HIS A 77 11.59 11.02 20.08
C HIS A 77 10.72 10.47 18.93
N VAL A 78 11.22 10.33 17.71
CA VAL A 78 10.47 9.69 16.62
C VAL A 78 10.92 8.25 16.41
N ASP A 79 9.93 7.36 16.29
CA ASP A 79 10.15 5.95 16.11
C ASP A 79 10.09 5.54 14.64
N ASN A 80 11.27 5.41 14.04
CA ASN A 80 11.41 4.96 12.65
C ASN A 80 10.99 3.50 12.46
N PHE A 81 11.08 2.64 13.47
CA PHE A 81 10.63 1.25 13.37
C PHE A 81 9.11 1.16 13.26
N ALA A 82 8.38 2.04 13.96
CA ALA A 82 6.93 2.16 13.78
C ALA A 82 6.55 2.60 12.36
N HIS A 83 7.30 3.55 11.78
CA HIS A 83 7.06 4.01 10.41
C HIS A 83 7.36 2.95 9.37
N ILE A 84 8.49 2.24 9.52
CA ILE A 84 8.88 1.14 8.62
C ILE A 84 7.86 0.00 8.71
N GLY A 85 7.50 -0.44 9.92
CA GLY A 85 6.53 -1.53 10.10
C GLY A 85 5.14 -1.17 9.56
N GLY A 86 4.70 0.06 9.80
CA GLY A 86 3.44 0.56 9.28
C GLY A 86 3.43 0.62 7.75
N PHE A 87 4.50 1.18 7.15
CA PHE A 87 4.71 1.23 5.71
C PHE A 87 4.68 -0.15 5.07
N LEU A 88 5.45 -1.11 5.60
CA LEU A 88 5.54 -2.47 5.06
C LEU A 88 4.18 -3.17 5.10
N THR A 89 3.49 -3.07 6.23
CA THR A 89 2.15 -3.64 6.43
C THR A 89 1.15 -3.04 5.44
N GLY A 90 1.16 -1.71 5.30
CA GLY A 90 0.26 -1.01 4.39
C GLY A 90 0.57 -1.28 2.92
N PHE A 91 1.84 -1.44 2.56
CA PHE A 91 2.29 -1.83 1.23
C PHE A 91 1.74 -3.22 0.86
N LEU A 92 1.93 -4.23 1.72
CA LEU A 92 1.39 -5.56 1.48
C LEU A 92 -0.15 -5.55 1.39
N LEU A 93 -0.83 -4.87 2.31
CA LEU A 93 -2.29 -4.73 2.29
C LEU A 93 -2.80 -3.97 1.06
N GLY A 94 -2.02 -3.03 0.53
CA GLY A 94 -2.34 -2.29 -0.69
C GLY A 94 -2.52 -3.23 -1.90
N PHE A 95 -1.63 -4.21 -2.06
CA PHE A 95 -1.76 -5.22 -3.12
C PHE A 95 -3.01 -6.09 -2.97
N VAL A 96 -3.46 -6.35 -1.74
CA VAL A 96 -4.62 -7.19 -1.46
C VAL A 96 -5.93 -6.40 -1.58
N LEU A 97 -6.00 -5.22 -0.97
CA LEU A 97 -7.25 -4.47 -0.78
C LEU A 97 -7.50 -3.37 -1.83
N LEU A 98 -6.45 -2.83 -2.46
CA LEU A 98 -6.57 -1.74 -3.44
C LEU A 98 -6.44 -2.20 -4.89
N MET A 99 -6.39 -3.50 -5.13
CA MET A 99 -6.39 -4.07 -6.49
C MET A 99 -7.67 -3.65 -7.23
N ARG A 100 -7.51 -2.85 -8.30
CA ARG A 100 -8.62 -2.41 -9.15
C ARG A 100 -8.69 -3.26 -10.43
N PRO A 101 -9.90 -3.61 -10.89
CA PRO A 101 -10.08 -4.30 -12.16
C PRO A 101 -9.64 -3.40 -13.33
N HIS A 102 -9.02 -4.01 -14.34
CA HIS A 102 -8.41 -3.28 -15.47
C HIS A 102 -9.48 -2.52 -16.28
N TYR A 103 -9.11 -1.36 -16.86
CA TYR A 103 -10.02 -0.40 -17.51
C TYR A 103 -11.04 -1.01 -18.50
N GLY A 104 -10.65 -2.08 -19.22
CA GLY A 104 -11.53 -2.78 -20.17
C GLY A 104 -12.77 -3.41 -19.54
N TRP A 105 -12.74 -3.79 -18.25
CA TRP A 105 -13.91 -4.26 -17.52
C TRP A 105 -14.86 -3.11 -17.14
N ALA A 106 -14.34 -1.93 -16.79
CA ALA A 106 -15.15 -0.80 -16.36
C ALA A 106 -15.99 -0.20 -17.52
N GLN A 107 -15.52 -0.39 -18.76
CA GLN A 107 -16.23 0.03 -19.97
C GLN A 107 -17.51 -0.79 -20.24
N ARG A 108 -17.73 -1.90 -19.51
CA ARG A 108 -18.97 -2.71 -19.55
C ARG A 108 -20.24 -1.93 -19.25
N TYR A 109 -20.14 -0.85 -18.49
CA TYR A 109 -21.30 -0.02 -18.15
C TYR A 109 -21.63 1.03 -19.23
N VAL A 110 -20.74 1.22 -20.21
CA VAL A 110 -20.87 2.23 -21.27
C VAL A 110 -21.09 1.59 -22.65
N LEU A 111 -20.73 0.32 -22.84
CA LEU A 111 -20.84 -0.38 -24.13
C LEU A 111 -22.20 -1.07 -24.34
N PRO A 112 -22.73 -1.12 -25.58
CA PRO A 112 -23.98 -1.81 -25.90
C PRO A 112 -23.89 -3.31 -25.60
N SER A 113 -25.02 -3.91 -25.23
CA SER A 113 -25.18 -5.33 -24.86
C SER A 113 -24.74 -6.34 -25.93
N SER A 114 -24.45 -5.89 -27.16
CA SER A 114 -24.03 -6.72 -28.30
C SER A 114 -22.52 -6.96 -28.36
N VAL A 115 -21.70 -6.24 -27.60
CA VAL A 115 -20.25 -6.42 -27.58
C VAL A 115 -19.89 -7.60 -26.68
N LYS A 116 -19.50 -8.74 -27.28
CA LYS A 116 -18.94 -9.87 -26.52
C LYS A 116 -17.60 -9.46 -25.93
N ASP A 117 -17.59 -9.36 -24.61
CA ASP A 117 -16.44 -8.91 -23.83
C ASP A 117 -15.36 -10.00 -23.75
N VAL A 118 -14.18 -9.72 -24.33
CA VAL A 118 -13.03 -10.63 -24.37
C VAL A 118 -11.94 -10.21 -23.35
N GLY A 119 -12.17 -9.13 -22.58
CA GLY A 119 -11.18 -8.57 -21.66
C GLY A 119 -11.06 -9.34 -20.34
N ARG A 120 -9.85 -9.78 -19.97
CA ARG A 120 -9.58 -10.32 -18.63
C ARG A 120 -9.80 -9.25 -17.56
N LYS A 121 -10.56 -9.60 -16.50
CA LYS A 121 -10.89 -8.70 -15.35
C LYS A 121 -9.65 -8.21 -14.58
N PHE A 122 -8.65 -9.07 -14.47
CA PHE A 122 -7.37 -8.80 -13.82
C PHE A 122 -6.23 -9.43 -14.63
N LEU A 123 -5.07 -8.77 -14.64
CA LEU A 123 -3.87 -9.28 -15.31
C LEU A 123 -3.15 -10.32 -14.45
N ALA A 124 -2.41 -11.24 -15.08
CA ALA A 124 -1.74 -12.35 -14.38
C ALA A 124 -0.76 -11.88 -13.30
N TYR A 125 -0.06 -10.76 -13.54
CA TYR A 125 0.85 -10.17 -12.55
C TYR A 125 0.11 -9.65 -11.31
N GLN A 126 -1.13 -9.18 -11.45
CA GLN A 126 -1.91 -8.70 -10.30
C GLN A 126 -2.30 -9.87 -9.39
N TRP A 127 -2.65 -11.03 -9.98
CA TRP A 127 -2.87 -12.26 -9.23
C TRP A 127 -1.61 -12.80 -8.57
N ALA A 128 -0.47 -12.72 -9.26
CA ALA A 128 0.82 -13.11 -8.69
C ALA A 128 1.20 -12.23 -7.49
N LEU A 129 1.09 -10.90 -7.63
CA LEU A 129 1.34 -9.94 -6.55
C LEU A 129 0.38 -10.15 -5.36
N LEU A 130 -0.89 -10.42 -5.64
CA LEU A 130 -1.87 -10.73 -4.60
C LEU A 130 -1.55 -12.04 -3.88
N ALA A 131 -1.19 -13.09 -4.61
CA ALA A 131 -0.81 -14.37 -4.00
C ALA A 131 0.44 -14.22 -3.12
N VAL A 132 1.47 -13.55 -3.62
CA VAL A 132 2.71 -13.28 -2.87
C VAL A 132 2.42 -12.42 -1.63
N ALA A 133 1.67 -11.33 -1.77
CA ALA A 133 1.31 -10.48 -0.64
C ALA A 133 0.47 -11.23 0.40
N SER A 134 -0.47 -12.08 -0.03
CA SER A 134 -1.29 -12.89 0.87
C SER A 134 -0.46 -13.92 1.63
N VAL A 135 0.48 -14.58 0.95
CA VAL A 135 1.40 -15.52 1.60
C VAL A 135 2.29 -14.80 2.61
N LEU A 136 2.87 -13.65 2.25
CA LEU A 136 3.71 -12.86 3.17
C LEU A 136 2.94 -12.38 4.39
N VAL A 137 1.67 -11.98 4.23
CA VAL A 137 0.82 -11.57 5.36
C VAL A 137 0.48 -12.75 6.28
N VAL A 138 0.29 -13.95 5.74
CA VAL A 138 -0.06 -15.15 6.53
C VAL A 138 1.18 -15.76 7.21
N VAL A 139 2.32 -15.74 6.54
CA VAL A 139 3.56 -16.36 7.04
C VAL A 139 4.24 -15.48 8.08
N GLY A 140 4.20 -14.15 7.92
CA GLY A 140 4.83 -13.20 8.85
C GLY A 140 6.34 -13.17 8.72
#